data_AF-A0A3R7CA65-F1
#
_entry.id   AF-A0A3R7CA65-F1
#
_cell.length_a   1.000
_cell.length_b   1.000
_cell.length_c   1.000
_cell.angle_alpha   90.00
_cell.angle_beta   90.00
_cell.angle_gamma   90.00
#
_symmetry.space_group_name_H-M   'P 1'
#
loop_
_entity.id
_entity.type
_entity.pdbx_description
1 polymer ?
#
loop_
_entity_poly.entity_id
_entity_poly.type
_entity_poly.pdbx_seq_one_letter_code
_entity_poly.pdbx_strand_id
1 'polypeptide(L)'
;MFNRLAAWLVPSAAPDDEHAKKRFDILAQLKKAVMEVCNWYEEKNKLEFQGKRPLEEEDIGMHDLLWSIQGCLQHGLREDLTACPSAWLLVHFIKTTLTEPSNPIGQAIDEASKESSTDAGRIRYWIRHALNQSLVEPTLALALLASNEQFLRATYDDNALLRCQEGTTIMTQLLSYLKELAFNVHLSDREFPRRRTSLPTLSGGLLPPPTSASPLPESRVDVLFEHIDSFVNDVAAQADEFLTTRARSLSDREKGIKPWQHAFDVELSFLVKNPYHTRYAFIHPHLAVPNFLVECLAFLKMHAATPRLFRTTVSQVYVAPVKDYIESHGKMPSGVDPHVASAVLLDFLRHIPEPLVTSDKFDAFVASSRMASEADGVRNLTCLVADLPVEYKVTMEV
;
A
#
# COMPACT_ATOMS: atom_id res chain seq x y z
N MET A 1 9.37 17.31 -18.78
CA MET A 1 9.31 17.75 -17.37
C MET A 1 10.01 16.78 -16.41
N PHE A 2 9.92 15.46 -16.65
CA PHE A 2 10.35 14.39 -15.73
C PHE A 2 11.86 14.15 -15.53
N ASN A 3 12.72 14.51 -16.50
CA ASN A 3 14.18 14.33 -16.35
C ASN A 3 14.78 15.16 -15.21
N ARG A 4 14.09 16.21 -14.75
CA ARG A 4 14.52 16.99 -13.58
C ARG A 4 14.18 16.31 -12.25
N LEU A 5 13.16 15.45 -12.18
CA LEU A 5 12.71 14.82 -10.92
C LEU A 5 13.59 13.64 -10.47
N ALA A 6 14.33 13.02 -11.38
CA ALA A 6 15.14 11.83 -11.10
C ALA A 6 16.39 12.12 -10.23
N ALA A 7 16.89 13.36 -10.24
CA ALA A 7 18.17 13.71 -9.63
C ALA A 7 18.14 14.05 -8.12
N TRP A 8 16.96 14.08 -7.48
CA TRP A 8 16.77 14.78 -6.19
C TRP A 8 16.66 13.86 -4.97
N LEU A 9 16.64 12.53 -5.18
CA LEU A 9 16.56 11.54 -4.11
C LEU A 9 17.82 10.68 -4.08
N VAL A 10 18.98 11.33 -4.17
CA VAL A 10 20.24 10.68 -3.78
C VAL A 10 20.45 11.03 -2.32
N PRO A 11 20.42 10.05 -1.38
CA PRO A 11 20.64 10.35 0.02
C PRO A 11 22.02 10.98 0.19
N SER A 12 22.07 12.24 0.62
CA SER A 12 23.29 12.83 1.20
C SER A 12 23.52 12.32 2.62
N ALA A 13 22.58 11.55 3.17
CA ALA A 13 22.62 11.03 4.52
C ALA A 13 23.62 9.89 4.66
N ALA A 14 24.30 9.84 5.80
CA ALA A 14 25.12 8.70 6.18
C ALA A 14 24.24 7.42 6.19
N PRO A 15 24.80 6.24 5.85
CA PRO A 15 24.04 5.00 5.70
C PRO A 15 23.25 4.54 6.94
N ASP A 16 23.51 5.14 8.13
CA ASP A 16 22.90 4.78 9.40
C ASP A 16 21.90 5.83 9.95
N ASP A 17 21.55 6.88 9.20
CA ASP A 17 20.56 7.88 9.65
C ASP A 17 19.11 7.44 9.31
N GLU A 18 18.54 6.62 10.20
CA GLU A 18 17.15 6.16 10.13
C GLU A 18 16.12 7.29 10.07
N HIS A 19 16.42 8.46 10.65
CA HIS A 19 15.52 9.62 10.59
C HIS A 19 15.55 10.30 9.22
N ALA A 20 16.73 10.40 8.61
CA ALA A 20 16.83 10.85 7.23
C ALA A 20 16.13 9.89 6.28
N LYS A 21 16.31 8.57 6.45
CA LYS A 21 15.62 7.55 5.64
C LYS A 21 14.10 7.72 5.67
N LYS A 22 13.49 7.86 6.85
CA LYS A 22 12.05 8.11 7.00
C LYS A 22 11.59 9.39 6.27
N ARG A 23 12.35 10.48 6.35
CA ARG A 23 12.04 11.72 5.60
C ARG A 23 12.07 11.48 4.09
N PHE A 24 13.09 10.79 3.59
CA PHE A 24 13.22 10.50 2.16
C PHE A 24 12.15 9.52 1.66
N ASP A 25 11.72 8.56 2.48
CA ASP A 25 10.64 7.64 2.14
C ASP A 25 9.30 8.38 1.97
N ILE A 26 8.99 9.30 2.89
CA ILE A 26 7.78 10.14 2.80
C ILE A 26 7.84 11.07 1.58
N LEU A 27 8.99 11.67 1.30
CA LEU A 27 9.18 12.49 0.10
C LEU A 27 9.12 11.67 -1.20
N ALA A 28 9.58 10.42 -1.18
CA ALA A 28 9.47 9.51 -2.31
C ALA A 28 8.01 9.14 -2.58
N GLN A 29 7.21 8.91 -1.54
CA GLN A 29 5.75 8.72 -1.66
C GLN A 29 5.07 9.95 -2.26
N LEU A 30 5.37 11.15 -1.74
CA LEU A 30 4.83 12.40 -2.29
C LEU A 30 5.23 12.58 -3.76
N LYS A 31 6.49 12.30 -4.10
CA LYS A 31 6.97 12.37 -5.48
C LYS A 31 6.22 11.41 -6.39
N LYS A 32 6.04 10.15 -5.97
CA LYS A 32 5.28 9.15 -6.72
C LYS A 32 3.85 9.65 -6.99
N ALA A 33 3.15 10.09 -5.95
CA ALA A 33 1.78 10.57 -6.06
C ALA A 33 1.66 11.81 -6.97
N VAL A 34 2.56 12.79 -6.84
CA VAL A 34 2.61 13.97 -7.73
C VAL A 34 2.83 13.54 -9.18
N MET A 35 3.76 12.61 -9.42
CA MET A 35 4.02 12.11 -10.77
C MET A 35 2.82 11.39 -11.37
N GLU A 36 2.14 10.53 -10.61
CA GLU A 36 0.93 9.83 -11.06
C GLU A 36 -0.18 10.80 -11.44
N VAL A 37 -0.45 11.78 -10.59
CA VAL A 37 -1.49 12.78 -10.85
C VAL A 37 -1.13 13.67 -12.05
N CYS A 38 0.14 14.08 -12.19
CA CYS A 38 0.59 14.83 -13.36
C CYS A 38 0.45 14.01 -14.65
N ASN A 39 0.89 12.74 -14.63
CA ASN A 39 0.80 11.84 -15.78
C ASN A 39 -0.67 11.60 -16.17
N TRP A 40 -1.52 11.30 -15.19
CA TRP A 40 -2.95 11.11 -15.41
C TRP A 40 -3.61 12.38 -15.93
N TYR A 41 -3.25 13.55 -15.41
CA TYR A 41 -3.77 14.81 -15.94
C TYR A 41 -3.39 15.04 -17.41
N GLU A 42 -2.14 14.73 -17.80
CA GLU A 42 -1.73 14.78 -19.20
C GLU A 42 -2.51 13.79 -20.06
N GLU A 43 -2.74 12.57 -19.58
CA GLU A 43 -3.50 11.53 -20.29
C GLU A 43 -4.98 11.88 -20.41
N LYS A 44 -5.61 12.30 -19.32
CA LYS A 44 -7.00 12.77 -19.26
C LYS A 44 -7.22 13.92 -20.25
N ASN A 45 -6.27 14.84 -20.37
CA ASN A 45 -6.34 15.94 -21.35
C ASN A 45 -6.11 15.50 -22.81
N LYS A 46 -5.43 14.37 -23.07
CA LYS A 46 -5.27 13.82 -24.43
C LYS A 46 -6.54 13.12 -24.92
N LEU A 47 -7.33 12.57 -24.00
CA LEU A 47 -8.55 11.82 -24.30
C LEU A 47 -9.74 12.72 -24.69
N GLU A 48 -9.63 14.05 -24.56
CA GLU A 48 -10.73 14.98 -24.81
C GLU A 48 -10.42 16.01 -25.92
N PHE A 49 -11.43 16.29 -26.76
CA PHE A 49 -11.35 17.24 -27.88
C PHE A 49 -11.70 18.70 -27.48
N GLN A 50 -12.14 18.97 -26.25
CA GLN A 50 -12.55 20.30 -25.79
C GLN A 50 -12.16 20.59 -24.32
N GLY A 51 -11.08 21.37 -24.14
CA GLY A 51 -10.71 21.96 -22.84
C GLY A 51 -9.91 21.05 -21.90
N LYS A 52 -9.33 21.64 -20.86
CA LYS A 52 -8.64 20.90 -19.79
C LYS A 52 -9.68 20.48 -18.75
N ARG A 53 -9.81 19.18 -18.48
CA ARG A 53 -10.74 18.69 -17.45
C ARG A 53 -10.06 18.69 -16.08
N PRO A 54 -10.71 19.24 -15.03
CA PRO A 54 -10.12 19.22 -13.70
C PRO A 54 -9.99 17.79 -13.16
N LEU A 55 -9.06 17.62 -12.24
CA LEU A 55 -8.86 16.40 -11.46
C LEU A 55 -9.91 16.33 -10.35
N GLU A 56 -10.64 15.22 -10.34
CA GLU A 56 -11.69 14.88 -9.39
C GLU A 56 -11.14 13.85 -8.39
N GLU A 57 -11.77 13.68 -7.24
CA GLU A 57 -11.26 12.82 -6.17
C GLU A 57 -11.16 11.33 -6.55
N GLU A 58 -11.90 10.92 -7.59
CA GLU A 58 -11.90 9.56 -8.13
C GLU A 58 -10.82 9.32 -9.20
N ASP A 59 -10.05 10.35 -9.57
CA ASP A 59 -8.99 10.23 -10.56
C ASP A 59 -7.77 9.46 -10.03
N ILE A 60 -6.97 8.93 -10.98
CA ILE A 60 -5.79 8.12 -10.65
C ILE A 60 -4.76 8.98 -9.88
N GLY A 61 -4.18 8.41 -8.83
CA GLY A 61 -3.18 9.06 -7.97
C GLY A 61 -3.75 10.08 -6.96
N MET A 62 -5.04 10.42 -7.03
CA MET A 62 -5.61 11.46 -6.15
C MET A 62 -5.66 11.04 -4.67
N HIS A 63 -5.96 9.77 -4.39
CA HIS A 63 -5.89 9.25 -3.02
C HIS A 63 -4.48 9.39 -2.45
N ASP A 64 -3.48 8.90 -3.18
CA ASP A 64 -2.09 8.90 -2.75
C ASP A 64 -1.53 10.32 -2.64
N LEU A 65 -2.00 11.25 -3.49
CA LEU A 65 -1.64 12.66 -3.40
C LEU A 65 -2.16 13.29 -2.10
N LEU A 66 -3.46 13.15 -1.84
CA LEU A 66 -4.10 13.70 -0.63
C LEU A 66 -3.47 13.10 0.64
N TRP A 67 -3.26 11.78 0.63
CA TRP A 67 -2.64 11.05 1.73
C TRP A 67 -1.18 11.46 1.95
N SER A 68 -0.38 11.58 0.89
CA SER A 68 1.02 11.95 0.99
C SER A 68 1.21 13.40 1.47
N ILE A 69 0.36 14.33 1.03
CA ILE A 69 0.36 15.72 1.54
C ILE A 69 0.10 15.70 3.05
N GLN A 70 -0.92 14.96 3.50
CA GLN A 70 -1.21 14.85 4.93
C GLN A 70 -0.05 14.21 5.70
N GLY A 71 0.54 13.13 5.18
CA GLY A 71 1.67 12.43 5.79
C GLY A 71 2.90 13.32 5.94
N CYS A 72 3.20 14.16 4.95
CA CYS A 72 4.28 15.14 5.04
C CYS A 72 4.06 16.15 6.18
N LEU A 73 2.82 16.63 6.34
CA LEU A 73 2.46 17.57 7.40
C LEU A 73 2.46 16.94 8.79
N GLN A 74 2.23 15.62 8.88
CA GLN A 74 2.19 14.89 10.14
C GLN A 74 3.55 14.34 10.58
N HIS A 75 4.54 14.30 9.69
CA HIS A 75 5.83 13.70 9.99
C HIS A 75 6.60 14.43 11.10
N GLY A 76 6.80 13.74 12.22
CA GLY A 76 7.54 14.24 13.38
C GLY A 76 6.77 15.24 14.23
N LEU A 77 5.44 15.16 14.28
CA LEU A 77 4.64 15.89 15.28
C LEU A 77 4.95 15.35 16.68
N ARG A 78 5.12 16.26 17.65
CA ARG A 78 5.37 15.90 19.05
C ARG A 78 4.12 15.36 19.73
N GLU A 79 4.21 14.17 20.31
CA GLU A 79 3.11 13.54 21.06
C GLU A 79 2.91 14.17 22.46
N ASP A 80 3.94 14.83 23.00
CA ASP A 80 3.97 15.32 24.38
C ASP A 80 3.06 16.53 24.66
N LEU A 81 2.60 17.24 23.61
CA LEU A 81 1.92 18.54 23.75
C LEU A 81 0.40 18.45 23.71
N THR A 82 -0.16 17.42 23.09
CA THR A 82 -1.61 17.21 22.99
C THR A 82 -1.91 15.72 23.06
N ALA A 83 -3.03 15.35 23.71
CA ALA A 83 -3.49 13.95 23.74
C ALA A 83 -3.75 13.37 22.32
N CYS A 84 -3.85 14.22 21.30
CA CYS A 84 -3.85 13.88 19.88
C CYS A 84 -3.04 14.93 19.09
N PRO A 85 -1.79 14.65 18.69
CA PRO A 85 -1.02 15.55 17.82
C PRO A 85 -1.71 15.71 16.46
N SER A 86 -1.80 16.94 15.97
CA SER A 86 -2.45 17.23 14.69
C SER A 86 -1.73 18.29 13.87
N ALA A 87 -1.57 18.00 12.58
CA ALA A 87 -1.08 18.94 11.57
C ALA A 87 -1.97 20.18 11.45
N TRP A 88 -3.23 20.11 11.91
CA TRP A 88 -4.13 21.26 11.93
C TRP A 88 -3.58 22.43 12.76
N LEU A 89 -2.82 22.16 13.82
CA LEU A 89 -2.22 23.20 14.66
C LEU A 89 -1.34 24.15 13.85
N LEU A 90 -0.55 23.59 12.91
CA LEU A 90 0.30 24.38 12.02
C LEU A 90 -0.55 25.28 11.11
N VAL A 91 -1.54 24.70 10.43
CA VAL A 91 -2.41 25.42 9.50
C VAL A 91 -3.16 26.54 10.23
N HIS A 92 -3.72 26.25 11.41
CA HIS A 92 -4.39 27.24 12.24
C HIS A 92 -3.43 28.35 12.71
N PHE A 93 -2.19 28.01 13.08
CA PHE A 93 -1.17 29.00 13.42
C PHE A 93 -0.88 29.93 12.24
N ILE A 94 -0.76 29.43 11.01
CA ILE A 94 -0.55 30.28 9.83
C ILE A 94 -1.64 31.32 9.70
N LYS A 95 -2.91 30.95 9.89
CA LYS A 95 -4.01 31.92 9.89
C LYS A 95 -3.78 33.06 10.89
N THR A 96 -3.26 32.78 12.08
CA THR A 96 -2.98 33.83 13.09
C THR A 96 -1.83 34.77 12.69
N THR A 97 -0.97 34.34 11.76
CA THR A 97 0.11 35.17 11.21
C THR A 97 -0.33 36.05 10.04
N LEU A 98 -1.53 35.80 9.48
CA LEU A 98 -2.07 36.59 8.38
C LEU A 98 -2.67 37.90 8.89
N THR A 99 -2.19 39.02 8.34
CA THR A 99 -2.68 40.37 8.71
C THR A 99 -3.88 40.82 7.89
N GLU A 100 -4.06 40.25 6.69
CA GLU A 100 -5.13 40.64 5.76
C GLU A 100 -6.35 39.71 5.90
N PRO A 101 -7.54 40.22 6.27
CA PRO A 101 -8.73 39.39 6.44
C PRO A 101 -9.30 38.85 5.12
N SER A 102 -8.91 39.43 3.98
CA SER A 102 -9.28 38.95 2.64
C SER A 102 -8.28 37.96 2.05
N ASN A 103 -7.29 37.50 2.81
CA ASN A 103 -6.30 36.57 2.31
C ASN A 103 -6.94 35.20 2.01
N PRO A 104 -6.78 34.65 0.79
CA PRO A 104 -7.42 33.40 0.39
C PRO A 104 -6.99 32.20 1.23
N ILE A 105 -5.76 32.20 1.76
CA ILE A 105 -5.28 31.17 2.69
C ILE A 105 -6.08 31.24 4.01
N GLY A 106 -6.28 32.44 4.54
CA GLY A 106 -7.07 32.65 5.75
C GLY A 106 -8.52 32.18 5.60
N GLN A 107 -9.14 32.51 4.46
CA GLN A 107 -10.50 32.10 4.12
C GLN A 107 -10.64 30.57 4.01
N ALA A 108 -9.71 29.91 3.31
CA ALA A 108 -9.67 28.46 3.21
C ALA A 108 -9.56 27.76 4.58
N ILE A 109 -8.77 28.32 5.49
CA ILE A 109 -8.60 27.80 6.86
C ILE A 109 -9.86 28.04 7.69
N ASP A 110 -10.51 29.19 7.54
CA ASP A 110 -11.77 29.51 8.19
C ASP A 110 -12.90 28.57 7.78
N GLU A 111 -13.01 28.26 6.48
CA GLU A 111 -13.99 27.30 5.96
C GLU A 111 -13.74 25.91 6.54
N ALA A 112 -12.51 25.41 6.49
CA ALA A 112 -12.15 24.13 7.08
C ALA A 112 -12.47 24.05 8.59
N SER A 113 -12.24 25.14 9.33
CA SER A 113 -12.55 25.23 10.76
C SER A 113 -14.05 25.21 11.05
N LYS A 114 -14.90 25.67 10.13
CA LYS A 114 -16.37 25.68 10.27
C LYS A 114 -16.99 24.33 9.93
N GLU A 115 -16.45 23.67 8.91
CA GLU A 115 -17.02 22.45 8.34
C GLU A 115 -16.70 21.19 9.15
N SER A 116 -15.68 21.19 10.00
CA SER A 116 -15.38 20.05 10.87
C SER A 116 -15.06 20.45 12.31
N SER A 117 -15.57 19.63 13.24
CA SER A 117 -15.33 19.76 14.68
C SER A 117 -14.04 19.07 15.14
N THR A 118 -13.45 18.21 14.31
CA THR A 118 -12.23 17.44 14.63
C THR A 118 -11.04 17.97 13.86
N ASP A 119 -9.86 18.01 14.48
CA ASP A 119 -8.65 18.49 13.80
C ASP A 119 -8.25 17.61 12.59
N ALA A 120 -8.51 16.30 12.68
CA ALA A 120 -8.32 15.37 11.56
C ALA A 120 -9.30 15.65 10.40
N GLY A 121 -10.55 15.99 10.69
CA GLY A 121 -11.51 16.39 9.65
C GLY A 121 -11.16 17.74 9.03
N ARG A 122 -10.74 18.72 9.85
CA ARG A 122 -10.31 20.05 9.41
C ARG A 122 -9.11 19.97 8.45
N ILE A 123 -8.09 19.18 8.76
CA ILE A 123 -6.93 19.04 7.88
C ILE A 123 -7.31 18.39 6.55
N ARG A 124 -8.15 17.35 6.55
CA ARG A 124 -8.61 16.69 5.32
C ARG A 124 -9.44 17.61 4.44
N TYR A 125 -10.36 18.36 5.05
CA TYR A 125 -11.14 19.38 4.35
C TYR A 125 -10.21 20.44 3.74
N TRP A 126 -9.30 20.98 4.55
CA TRP A 126 -8.37 22.02 4.13
C TRP A 126 -7.48 21.56 2.97
N ILE A 127 -6.93 20.33 2.99
CA ILE A 127 -6.12 19.82 1.88
C ILE A 127 -6.92 19.84 0.56
N ARG A 128 -8.16 19.34 0.57
CA ARG A 128 -9.02 19.34 -0.62
C ARG A 128 -9.33 20.74 -1.12
N HIS A 129 -9.70 21.63 -0.21
CA HIS A 129 -10.00 23.02 -0.54
C HIS A 129 -8.75 23.75 -1.07
N ALA A 130 -7.60 23.57 -0.42
CA ALA A 130 -6.35 24.17 -0.80
C ALA A 130 -5.84 23.65 -2.15
N LEU A 131 -6.11 22.39 -2.53
CA LEU A 131 -5.80 21.91 -3.88
C LEU A 131 -6.67 22.59 -4.94
N ASN A 132 -7.98 22.69 -4.70
CA ASN A 132 -8.90 23.37 -5.63
C ASN A 132 -8.52 24.84 -5.88
N GLN A 133 -7.93 25.49 -4.88
CA GLN A 133 -7.53 26.91 -4.94
C GLN A 133 -6.02 27.12 -5.18
N SER A 134 -5.24 26.05 -5.38
CA SER A 134 -3.78 26.10 -5.51
C SER A 134 -3.05 26.79 -4.35
N LEU A 135 -3.52 26.57 -3.11
CA LEU A 135 -3.05 27.19 -1.87
C LEU A 135 -2.13 26.31 -1.01
N VAL A 136 -1.93 25.03 -1.35
CA VAL A 136 -1.11 24.11 -0.54
C VAL A 136 0.34 24.61 -0.41
N GLU A 137 1.01 24.87 -1.53
CA GLU A 137 2.39 25.37 -1.55
C GLU A 137 2.53 26.76 -0.93
N PRO A 138 1.68 27.76 -1.25
CA PRO A 138 1.72 29.07 -0.60
C PRO A 138 1.54 29.02 0.92
N THR A 139 0.64 28.16 1.42
CA THR A 139 0.43 28.01 2.86
C THR A 139 1.66 27.43 3.55
N LEU A 140 2.30 26.45 2.91
CA LEU A 140 3.54 25.86 3.40
C LEU A 140 4.72 26.83 3.34
N ALA A 141 4.82 27.64 2.30
CA ALA A 141 5.85 28.67 2.20
C ALA A 141 5.76 29.66 3.38
N LEU A 142 4.56 30.05 3.79
CA LEU A 142 4.34 30.86 5.00
C LEU A 142 4.73 30.11 6.28
N ALA A 143 4.41 28.81 6.37
CA ALA A 143 4.78 27.99 7.51
C ALA A 143 6.29 27.88 7.72
N LEU A 144 7.05 27.89 6.63
CA LEU A 144 8.50 27.71 6.63
C LEU A 144 9.28 29.04 6.75
N LEU A 145 8.62 30.17 6.95
CA LEU A 145 9.29 31.44 7.21
C LEU A 145 10.10 31.39 8.51
N ALA A 146 11.27 32.04 8.51
CA ALA A 146 12.15 32.09 9.69
C ALA A 146 11.46 32.69 10.93
N SER A 147 10.49 33.59 10.74
CA SER A 147 9.66 34.15 11.83
C SER A 147 8.83 33.09 12.57
N ASN A 148 8.53 31.97 11.91
CA ASN A 148 7.67 30.90 12.41
C ASN A 148 8.47 29.70 12.95
N GLU A 149 9.79 29.76 12.90
CA GLU A 149 10.67 28.65 13.30
C GLU A 149 10.45 28.21 14.74
N GLN A 150 10.19 29.16 15.66
CA GLN A 150 9.92 28.84 17.07
C GLN A 150 8.67 27.95 17.23
N PHE A 151 7.63 28.21 16.44
CA PHE A 151 6.41 27.40 16.45
C PHE A 151 6.68 25.99 15.90
N LEU A 152 7.45 25.88 14.82
CA LEU A 152 7.85 24.58 14.26
C LEU A 152 8.66 23.77 15.27
N ARG A 153 9.63 24.38 15.96
CA ARG A 153 10.41 23.71 17.01
C ARG A 153 9.56 23.29 18.21
N ALA A 154 8.52 24.06 18.52
CA ALA A 154 7.59 23.71 19.57
C ALA A 154 6.71 22.52 19.16
N THR A 155 6.25 22.46 17.91
CA THR A 155 5.21 21.50 17.48
C THR A 155 5.80 20.21 16.87
N TYR A 156 7.01 20.28 16.33
CA TYR A 156 7.67 19.20 15.61
C TYR A 156 9.03 18.82 16.23
N ASP A 157 9.35 17.54 16.17
CA ASP A 157 10.63 16.97 16.56
C ASP A 157 11.79 17.46 15.70
N ASP A 158 13.01 17.38 16.26
CA ASP A 158 14.22 17.84 15.58
C ASP A 158 14.47 17.14 14.24
N ASN A 159 13.93 15.92 14.10
CA ASN A 159 14.06 15.08 12.92
C ASN A 159 12.87 15.17 11.95
N ALA A 160 11.90 16.05 12.23
CA ALA A 160 10.69 16.22 11.42
C ALA A 160 10.99 16.73 10.01
N LEU A 161 10.07 16.46 9.08
CA LEU A 161 10.24 16.85 7.68
C LEU A 161 10.24 18.38 7.56
N LEU A 162 9.28 19.03 8.21
CA LEU A 162 9.11 20.50 8.19
C LEU A 162 10.21 21.27 8.90
N ARG A 163 11.12 20.57 9.60
CA ARG A 163 12.31 21.17 10.25
C ARG A 163 13.60 20.87 9.49
N CYS A 164 13.55 20.05 8.44
CA CYS A 164 14.69 19.70 7.60
C CYS A 164 14.70 20.56 6.34
N GLN A 165 15.65 21.50 6.23
CA GLN A 165 15.73 22.44 5.10
C GLN A 165 15.80 21.75 3.74
N GLU A 166 16.58 20.66 3.62
CA GLU A 166 16.66 19.86 2.40
C GLU A 166 15.30 19.23 2.07
N GLY A 167 14.68 18.58 3.05
CA GLY A 167 13.38 17.94 2.87
C GLY A 167 12.26 18.92 2.52
N THR A 168 12.20 20.08 3.17
CA THR A 168 11.21 21.12 2.85
C THR A 168 11.42 21.71 1.47
N THR A 169 12.67 21.85 1.03
CA THR A 169 12.99 22.33 -0.33
C THR A 169 12.47 21.35 -1.38
N ILE A 170 12.70 20.04 -1.17
CA ILE A 170 12.18 18.98 -2.05
C ILE A 170 10.65 18.98 -2.02
N MET A 171 10.04 19.03 -0.84
CA MET A 171 8.59 19.06 -0.67
C MET A 171 7.94 20.23 -1.42
N THR A 172 8.41 21.46 -1.18
CA THR A 172 7.90 22.66 -1.85
C THR A 172 8.07 22.58 -3.37
N GLN A 173 9.21 22.05 -3.84
CA GLN A 173 9.44 21.84 -5.27
C GLN A 173 8.46 20.82 -5.86
N LEU A 174 8.17 19.71 -5.17
CA LEU A 174 7.18 18.71 -5.61
C LEU A 174 5.77 19.31 -5.67
N LEU A 175 5.37 20.08 -4.66
CA LEU A 175 4.06 20.70 -4.61
C LEU A 175 3.88 21.82 -5.65
N SER A 176 4.97 22.45 -6.09
CA SER A 176 4.93 23.47 -7.13
C SER A 176 4.39 22.95 -8.47
N TYR A 177 4.58 21.65 -8.77
CA TYR A 177 4.04 21.02 -9.97
C TYR A 177 2.51 20.91 -9.97
N LEU A 178 1.89 20.87 -8.79
CA LEU A 178 0.43 20.79 -8.67
C LEU A 178 -0.25 22.11 -9.03
N LYS A 179 0.47 23.24 -8.93
CA LYS A 179 -0.08 24.58 -9.18
C LYS A 179 -0.61 24.75 -10.62
N GLU A 180 -0.05 24.01 -11.57
CA GLU A 180 -0.44 24.07 -12.99
C GLU A 180 -1.62 23.15 -13.34
N LEU A 181 -2.05 22.32 -12.39
CA LEU A 181 -3.14 21.38 -12.55
C LEU A 181 -4.46 22.02 -12.10
N ALA A 182 -5.54 21.74 -12.81
CA ALA A 182 -6.88 22.13 -12.39
C ALA A 182 -7.46 21.04 -11.50
N PHE A 183 -7.98 21.40 -10.33
CA PHE A 183 -8.62 20.48 -9.39
C PHE A 183 -10.09 20.85 -9.16
N ASN A 184 -10.93 19.84 -9.00
CA ASN A 184 -12.33 19.93 -8.60
C ASN A 184 -12.66 18.77 -7.63
N VAL A 185 -11.91 18.74 -6.53
CA VAL A 185 -12.05 17.73 -5.47
C VAL A 185 -13.27 18.07 -4.60
N HIS A 186 -14.07 17.07 -4.26
CA HIS A 186 -15.27 17.27 -3.45
C HIS A 186 -14.90 17.64 -2.01
N LEU A 187 -15.34 18.81 -1.55
CA LEU A 187 -15.01 19.29 -0.20
C LEU A 187 -15.74 18.46 0.85
N SER A 188 -14.98 17.75 1.68
CA SER A 188 -15.49 16.91 2.76
C SER A 188 -14.45 16.78 3.86
N ASP A 189 -14.90 16.58 5.09
CA ASP A 189 -14.06 16.27 6.24
C ASP A 189 -13.82 14.77 6.44
N ARG A 190 -14.40 13.94 5.57
CA ARG A 190 -14.29 12.47 5.57
C ARG A 190 -12.89 12.01 5.18
N GLU A 191 -12.56 10.77 5.56
CA GLU A 191 -11.36 10.06 5.10
C GLU A 191 -11.20 10.18 3.58
N PHE A 192 -9.96 10.25 3.11
CA PHE A 192 -9.69 10.26 1.68
C PHE A 192 -10.23 8.95 1.08
N PRO A 193 -11.16 9.02 0.11
CA PRO A 193 -11.70 7.83 -0.50
C PRO A 193 -10.52 7.14 -1.19
N ARG A 194 -10.19 5.95 -0.68
CA ARG A 194 -9.50 4.98 -1.53
C ARG A 194 -10.47 4.69 -2.64
N ARG A 195 -10.05 4.84 -3.89
CA ARG A 195 -10.87 4.48 -5.05
C ARG A 195 -11.50 3.13 -4.75
N ARG A 196 -12.81 3.11 -4.46
CA ARG A 196 -13.54 1.86 -4.43
C ARG A 196 -13.64 1.49 -5.90
N THR A 197 -13.18 0.31 -6.29
CA THR A 197 -13.73 -0.38 -7.46
C THR A 197 -15.17 -0.78 -7.15
N SER A 198 -16.03 0.19 -6.86
CA SER A 198 -17.47 0.04 -6.94
C SER A 198 -17.87 0.53 -8.31
N LEU A 199 -18.43 -0.39 -9.11
CA LEU A 199 -19.19 -0.08 -10.32
C LEU A 199 -20.00 1.22 -10.16
N PRO A 200 -20.19 1.99 -11.25
CA PRO A 200 -21.05 3.16 -11.22
C PRO A 200 -22.44 2.72 -10.76
N THR A 201 -22.87 3.26 -9.62
CA THR A 201 -24.20 3.01 -9.08
C THR A 201 -25.18 3.77 -9.96
N LEU A 202 -25.79 3.09 -10.95
CA LEU A 202 -26.98 3.60 -11.62
C LEU A 202 -28.12 3.64 -10.60
N SER A 203 -28.31 4.81 -10.00
CA SER A 203 -29.55 5.12 -9.30
C SER A 203 -30.68 5.21 -10.32
N GLY A 204 -31.74 4.43 -10.11
CA GLY A 204 -33.06 4.70 -10.69
C GLY A 204 -33.81 3.46 -11.16
N GLY A 205 -34.81 3.02 -10.38
CA GLY A 205 -35.85 2.11 -10.86
C GLY A 205 -36.41 1.18 -9.77
N LEU A 206 -37.55 1.55 -9.21
CA LEU A 206 -38.34 0.80 -8.23
C LEU A 206 -38.96 -0.52 -8.79
N LEU A 207 -39.23 -1.47 -7.86
CA LEU A 207 -40.20 -2.61 -7.85
C LEU A 207 -39.64 -4.04 -8.08
N PRO A 208 -40.34 -5.12 -7.63
CA PRO A 208 -40.61 -5.63 -6.26
C PRO A 208 -40.12 -7.13 -6.11
N PRO A 209 -40.39 -7.88 -5.00
CA PRO A 209 -39.66 -9.11 -4.63
C PRO A 209 -40.13 -10.40 -5.36
N PRO A 210 -39.47 -11.58 -5.17
CA PRO A 210 -39.06 -12.47 -6.25
C PRO A 210 -40.00 -13.64 -6.52
N THR A 211 -39.99 -14.18 -7.74
CA THR A 211 -40.44 -15.56 -7.98
C THR A 211 -39.75 -16.21 -9.19
N SER A 212 -39.43 -17.49 -8.99
CA SER A 212 -39.12 -18.57 -9.94
C SER A 212 -37.84 -18.47 -10.78
N ALA A 213 -36.99 -19.47 -10.55
CA ALA A 213 -35.78 -19.81 -11.28
C ALA A 213 -36.10 -20.28 -12.72
N SER A 214 -35.27 -19.80 -13.66
CA SER A 214 -35.12 -20.30 -15.03
C SER A 214 -33.65 -20.14 -15.45
N PRO A 215 -33.10 -21.02 -16.30
CA PRO A 215 -31.66 -21.18 -16.49
C PRO A 215 -31.03 -20.02 -17.28
N LEU A 216 -29.82 -19.62 -16.88
CA LEU A 216 -29.05 -18.54 -17.51
C LEU A 216 -28.57 -18.96 -18.91
N PRO A 217 -28.62 -18.08 -19.93
CA PRO A 217 -28.15 -18.38 -21.28
C PRO A 217 -26.62 -18.36 -21.34
N GLU A 218 -26.05 -19.31 -22.10
CA GLU A 218 -24.60 -19.54 -22.33
C GLU A 218 -23.82 -18.27 -22.73
N SER A 219 -24.47 -17.31 -23.40
CA SER A 219 -23.85 -16.03 -23.79
C SER A 219 -23.43 -15.15 -22.61
N ARG A 220 -24.04 -15.32 -21.42
CA ARG A 220 -23.68 -14.54 -20.24
C ARG A 220 -22.43 -15.10 -19.56
N VAL A 221 -22.13 -16.37 -19.77
CA VAL A 221 -20.96 -17.07 -19.21
C VAL A 221 -19.72 -16.68 -20.01
N ASP A 222 -19.82 -16.61 -21.34
CA ASP A 222 -18.70 -16.19 -22.20
C ASP A 222 -18.34 -14.71 -21.98
N VAL A 223 -19.32 -13.83 -21.80
CA VAL A 223 -19.08 -12.42 -21.45
C VAL A 223 -18.50 -12.28 -20.03
N LEU A 224 -18.85 -13.18 -19.11
CA LEU A 224 -18.25 -13.26 -17.76
C LEU A 224 -16.80 -13.73 -17.82
N PHE A 225 -16.47 -14.72 -18.65
CA PHE A 225 -15.09 -15.17 -18.82
C PHE A 225 -14.23 -14.12 -19.54
N GLU A 226 -14.75 -13.44 -20.57
CA GLU A 226 -14.05 -12.31 -21.20
C GLU A 226 -13.90 -11.12 -20.25
N HIS A 227 -14.90 -10.83 -19.40
CA HIS A 227 -14.76 -9.82 -18.35
C HIS A 227 -13.78 -10.23 -17.27
N ILE A 228 -13.74 -11.51 -16.87
CA ILE A 228 -12.78 -12.02 -15.89
C ILE A 228 -11.37 -12.00 -16.48
N ASP A 229 -11.18 -12.39 -17.74
CA ASP A 229 -9.87 -12.31 -18.41
C ASP A 229 -9.44 -10.86 -18.65
N SER A 230 -10.36 -9.95 -18.98
CA SER A 230 -10.11 -8.50 -19.02
C SER A 230 -9.74 -7.95 -17.64
N PHE A 231 -10.46 -8.34 -16.58
CA PHE A 231 -10.16 -7.92 -15.21
C PHE A 231 -8.83 -8.50 -14.74
N VAL A 232 -8.53 -9.76 -15.08
CA VAL A 232 -7.26 -10.44 -14.78
C VAL A 232 -6.12 -9.82 -15.58
N ASN A 233 -6.35 -9.35 -16.81
CA ASN A 233 -5.34 -8.67 -17.62
C ASN A 233 -5.10 -7.22 -17.17
N ASP A 234 -6.14 -6.49 -16.75
CA ASP A 234 -5.99 -5.15 -16.15
C ASP A 234 -5.37 -5.22 -14.75
N VAL A 235 -5.67 -6.28 -13.98
CA VAL A 235 -5.04 -6.59 -12.69
C VAL A 235 -3.60 -7.10 -12.88
N ALA A 236 -3.32 -7.84 -13.95
CA ALA A 236 -1.96 -8.22 -14.33
C ALA A 236 -1.14 -7.02 -14.84
N ALA A 237 -1.78 -6.04 -15.48
CA ALA A 237 -1.16 -4.77 -15.86
C ALA A 237 -0.82 -3.90 -14.64
N GLN A 238 -1.60 -3.99 -13.56
CA GLN A 238 -1.24 -3.41 -12.26
C GLN A 238 -0.16 -4.23 -11.54
N ALA A 239 -0.16 -5.57 -11.69
CA ALA A 239 0.91 -6.44 -11.19
C ALA A 239 2.25 -6.23 -11.93
N ASP A 240 2.22 -5.68 -13.14
CA ASP A 240 3.39 -5.32 -13.94
C ASP A 240 4.26 -4.24 -13.26
N GLU A 241 3.69 -3.42 -12.36
CA GLU A 241 4.46 -2.47 -11.53
C GLU A 241 5.19 -3.16 -10.36
N PHE A 242 4.77 -4.37 -9.98
CA PHE A 242 5.26 -5.13 -8.82
C PHE A 242 6.12 -6.34 -9.17
N LEU A 243 6.27 -6.65 -10.45
CA LEU A 243 7.27 -7.61 -10.90
C LEU A 243 8.65 -7.02 -10.65
N THR A 244 9.33 -7.45 -9.59
CA THR A 244 10.78 -7.31 -9.53
C THR A 244 11.36 -7.87 -10.82
N THR A 245 12.47 -7.27 -11.29
CA THR A 245 13.18 -7.65 -12.53
C THR A 245 13.43 -9.17 -12.63
N ARG A 246 13.45 -9.86 -11.48
CA ARG A 246 13.61 -11.31 -11.33
C ARG A 246 12.37 -12.13 -11.73
N ALA A 247 11.15 -11.74 -11.35
CA ALA A 247 9.92 -12.44 -11.75
C ALA A 247 9.63 -12.33 -13.25
N ARG A 248 10.00 -11.18 -13.86
CA ARG A 248 10.01 -11.00 -15.33
C ARG A 248 11.05 -11.88 -16.03
N SER A 249 12.16 -12.18 -15.39
CA SER A 249 13.22 -13.05 -15.95
C SER A 249 12.90 -14.54 -15.85
N LEU A 250 11.95 -14.91 -14.98
CA LEU A 250 11.51 -16.29 -14.73
C LEU A 250 10.30 -16.69 -15.58
N SER A 251 9.84 -15.86 -16.52
CA SER A 251 8.75 -16.25 -17.41
C SER A 251 9.20 -17.42 -18.29
N ASP A 252 8.91 -18.64 -17.86
CA ASP A 252 9.06 -19.85 -18.65
C ASP A 252 8.01 -19.82 -19.77
N ARG A 253 8.33 -19.07 -20.84
CA ARG A 253 7.54 -18.96 -22.06
C ARG A 253 7.17 -20.32 -22.67
N GLU A 254 7.91 -21.38 -22.30
CA GLU A 254 7.70 -22.76 -22.75
C GLU A 254 6.54 -23.48 -22.03
N LYS A 255 6.13 -23.04 -20.83
CA LYS A 255 5.06 -23.69 -20.03
C LYS A 255 3.71 -22.97 -20.03
N GLY A 256 3.63 -21.78 -20.62
CA GLY A 256 2.40 -20.97 -20.66
C GLY A 256 1.98 -20.36 -19.31
N ILE A 257 2.84 -20.45 -18.28
CA ILE A 257 2.65 -19.82 -16.97
C ILE A 257 2.99 -18.35 -17.10
N LYS A 258 2.06 -17.48 -16.69
CA LYS A 258 2.25 -16.02 -16.78
C LYS A 258 3.08 -15.51 -15.59
N PRO A 259 3.80 -14.38 -15.72
CA PRO A 259 4.68 -13.89 -14.65
C PRO A 259 4.01 -13.70 -13.27
N TRP A 260 2.73 -13.37 -13.24
CA TRP A 260 1.94 -13.19 -12.01
C TRP A 260 1.40 -14.50 -11.42
N GLN A 261 1.63 -15.64 -12.06
CA GLN A 261 1.19 -16.95 -11.61
C GLN A 261 2.28 -17.72 -10.85
N HIS A 262 3.51 -17.21 -10.83
CA HIS A 262 4.60 -17.85 -10.12
C HIS A 262 4.39 -17.79 -8.61
N ALA A 263 4.40 -18.98 -8.01
CA ALA A 263 4.25 -19.16 -6.57
C ALA A 263 5.57 -19.52 -5.88
N PHE A 264 6.55 -20.03 -6.63
CA PHE A 264 7.84 -20.51 -6.13
C PHE A 264 8.98 -19.61 -6.61
N ASP A 265 10.09 -19.57 -5.87
CA ASP A 265 11.28 -18.78 -6.20
C ASP A 265 11.02 -17.26 -6.35
N VAL A 266 9.93 -16.79 -5.76
CA VAL A 266 9.50 -15.38 -5.74
C VAL A 266 9.42 -14.85 -4.31
N GLU A 267 9.52 -13.54 -4.14
CA GLU A 267 9.45 -12.90 -2.83
C GLU A 267 8.07 -13.08 -2.19
N LEU A 268 8.04 -13.29 -0.88
CA LEU A 268 6.78 -13.40 -0.13
C LEU A 268 5.97 -12.11 -0.24
N SER A 269 6.64 -10.95 -0.25
CA SER A 269 6.07 -9.61 -0.46
C SER A 269 5.27 -9.52 -1.76
N PHE A 270 5.69 -10.23 -2.81
CA PHE A 270 4.98 -10.33 -4.08
C PHE A 270 3.73 -11.19 -3.94
N LEU A 271 3.83 -12.36 -3.31
CA LEU A 271 2.70 -13.29 -3.18
C LEU A 271 1.55 -12.73 -2.32
N VAL A 272 1.87 -12.03 -1.23
CA VAL A 272 0.86 -11.45 -0.33
C VAL A 272 0.13 -10.27 -0.96
N LYS A 273 0.76 -9.59 -1.92
CA LYS A 273 0.16 -8.49 -2.70
C LYS A 273 -0.47 -8.98 -4.00
N ASN A 274 -0.26 -10.25 -4.36
CA ASN A 274 -0.76 -10.84 -5.59
C ASN A 274 -2.15 -11.48 -5.34
N PRO A 275 -3.20 -10.97 -5.99
CA PRO A 275 -4.57 -11.46 -5.82
C PRO A 275 -4.81 -12.86 -6.38
N TYR A 276 -3.95 -13.30 -7.30
CA TYR A 276 -3.98 -14.65 -7.82
C TYR A 276 -3.61 -15.67 -6.73
N HIS A 277 -2.65 -15.32 -5.87
CA HIS A 277 -2.17 -16.17 -4.80
C HIS A 277 -2.83 -15.89 -3.45
N THR A 278 -3.45 -14.73 -3.24
CA THR A 278 -3.99 -14.36 -1.93
C THR A 278 -5.37 -13.72 -2.01
N ARG A 279 -6.38 -14.35 -1.39
CA ARG A 279 -7.76 -13.83 -1.32
C ARG A 279 -7.87 -12.45 -0.66
N TYR A 280 -6.94 -12.12 0.22
CA TYR A 280 -6.92 -10.87 0.99
C TYR A 280 -5.96 -9.81 0.44
N ALA A 281 -5.29 -10.07 -0.69
CA ALA A 281 -4.28 -9.17 -1.26
C ALA A 281 -4.79 -7.73 -1.41
N PHE A 282 -6.05 -7.57 -1.77
CA PHE A 282 -6.71 -6.28 -1.98
C PHE A 282 -7.41 -5.69 -0.76
N ILE A 283 -7.57 -6.46 0.32
CA ILE A 283 -8.29 -6.04 1.52
C ILE A 283 -7.28 -5.51 2.53
N HIS A 284 -6.25 -6.28 2.83
CA HIS A 284 -5.20 -5.90 3.75
C HIS A 284 -3.94 -6.75 3.51
N PRO A 285 -2.85 -6.19 2.96
CA PRO A 285 -1.60 -6.94 2.76
C PRO A 285 -1.02 -7.48 4.08
N HIS A 286 -1.38 -6.88 5.22
CA HIS A 286 -0.94 -7.33 6.55
C HIS A 286 -1.83 -8.45 7.14
N LEU A 287 -2.75 -9.02 6.35
CA LEU A 287 -3.54 -10.22 6.69
C LEU A 287 -3.41 -11.30 5.62
N ALA A 288 -2.56 -11.06 4.63
CA ALA A 288 -2.48 -11.83 3.41
C ALA A 288 -1.45 -12.96 3.57
N VAL A 289 -1.92 -14.21 3.52
CA VAL A 289 -1.08 -15.41 3.37
C VAL A 289 -1.47 -16.09 2.06
N PRO A 290 -0.50 -16.60 1.27
CA PRO A 290 -0.79 -17.34 0.06
C PRO A 290 -1.82 -18.46 0.31
N ASN A 291 -2.88 -18.48 -0.48
CA ASN A 291 -4.03 -19.38 -0.37
C ASN A 291 -3.57 -20.85 -0.32
N PHE A 292 -2.62 -21.23 -1.19
CA PHE A 292 -2.12 -22.60 -1.24
C PHE A 292 -1.37 -22.98 0.05
N LEU A 293 -0.72 -22.03 0.76
CA LEU A 293 -0.07 -22.32 2.04
C LEU A 293 -1.10 -22.59 3.13
N VAL A 294 -2.15 -21.76 3.21
CA VAL A 294 -3.24 -21.97 4.17
C VAL A 294 -3.91 -23.33 3.94
N GLU A 295 -4.19 -23.65 2.68
CA GLU A 295 -4.78 -24.94 2.27
C GLU A 295 -3.82 -26.12 2.57
N CYS A 296 -2.53 -25.96 2.28
CA CYS A 296 -1.52 -26.99 2.52
C CYS A 296 -1.34 -27.26 4.03
N LEU A 297 -1.23 -26.21 4.85
CA LEU A 297 -1.11 -26.33 6.31
C LEU A 297 -2.37 -26.97 6.92
N ALA A 298 -3.56 -26.55 6.50
CA ALA A 298 -4.82 -27.15 6.93
C ALA A 298 -4.88 -28.65 6.56
N PHE A 299 -4.46 -28.99 5.34
CA PHE A 299 -4.38 -30.38 4.87
C PHE A 299 -3.39 -31.21 5.67
N LEU A 300 -2.17 -30.71 5.91
CA LEU A 300 -1.13 -31.39 6.68
C LEU A 300 -1.52 -31.56 8.15
N LYS A 301 -2.25 -30.59 8.72
CA LYS A 301 -2.80 -30.70 10.08
C LYS A 301 -3.78 -31.87 10.21
N MET A 302 -4.64 -32.09 9.21
CA MET A 302 -5.52 -33.26 9.18
C MET A 302 -4.76 -34.58 9.03
N HIS A 303 -3.57 -34.55 8.44
CA HIS A 303 -2.71 -35.71 8.19
C HIS A 303 -1.49 -35.78 9.13
N ALA A 304 -1.52 -35.08 10.27
CA ALA A 304 -0.38 -34.97 11.19
C ALA A 304 0.08 -36.33 11.75
N ALA A 305 -0.82 -37.32 11.81
CA ALA A 305 -0.49 -38.69 12.24
C ALA A 305 0.29 -39.50 11.19
N THR A 306 0.53 -38.96 9.99
CA THR A 306 1.23 -39.68 8.90
C THR A 306 2.68 -39.97 9.31
N PRO A 307 3.10 -41.25 9.34
CA PRO A 307 4.45 -41.61 9.77
C PRO A 307 5.52 -40.95 8.92
N ARG A 308 6.49 -40.28 9.57
CA ARG A 308 7.61 -39.60 8.89
C ARG A 308 7.17 -38.49 7.92
N LEU A 309 6.04 -37.82 8.18
CA LEU A 309 5.47 -36.77 7.32
C LEU A 309 6.55 -35.85 6.69
N PHE A 310 7.37 -35.18 7.51
CA PHE A 310 8.44 -34.27 7.05
C PHE A 310 9.83 -34.92 6.89
N ARG A 311 9.95 -36.25 7.05
CA ARG A 311 11.24 -36.99 7.01
C ARG A 311 11.36 -37.92 5.81
N THR A 312 10.24 -38.26 5.16
CA THR A 312 10.24 -39.07 3.94
C THR A 312 10.75 -38.24 2.77
N THR A 313 11.79 -38.70 2.09
CA THR A 313 12.26 -38.08 0.84
C THR A 313 11.27 -38.37 -0.28
N VAL A 314 10.80 -37.32 -0.95
CA VAL A 314 9.88 -37.41 -2.09
C VAL A 314 10.62 -37.05 -3.37
N SER A 315 10.41 -37.82 -4.43
CA SER A 315 11.01 -37.54 -5.75
C SER A 315 10.41 -36.29 -6.38
N GLN A 316 11.24 -35.50 -7.07
CA GLN A 316 10.81 -34.31 -7.82
C GLN A 316 9.76 -34.61 -8.89
N VAL A 317 9.69 -35.86 -9.38
CA VAL A 317 8.66 -36.31 -10.34
C VAL A 317 7.24 -36.19 -9.77
N TYR A 318 7.07 -36.27 -8.44
CA TYR A 318 5.77 -36.10 -7.78
C TYR A 318 5.54 -34.68 -7.28
N VAL A 319 6.62 -33.93 -7.00
CA VAL A 319 6.55 -32.54 -6.51
C VAL A 319 6.29 -31.57 -7.66
N ALA A 320 6.99 -31.70 -8.78
CA ALA A 320 6.89 -30.78 -9.91
C ALA A 320 5.45 -30.62 -10.47
N PRO A 321 4.66 -31.69 -10.67
CA PRO A 321 3.29 -31.55 -11.15
C PRO A 321 2.38 -30.80 -10.16
N VAL A 322 2.63 -30.93 -8.86
CA VAL A 322 1.88 -30.21 -7.83
C VAL A 322 2.27 -28.73 -7.83
N LYS A 323 3.56 -28.40 -8.02
CA LYS A 323 4.03 -27.01 -8.18
C LYS A 323 3.42 -26.37 -9.43
N ASP A 324 3.50 -27.04 -10.58
CA ASP A 324 2.92 -26.56 -11.85
C ASP A 324 1.40 -26.33 -11.70
N TYR A 325 0.70 -27.21 -10.97
CA TYR A 325 -0.73 -27.05 -10.67
C TYR A 325 -1.01 -25.81 -9.82
N ILE A 326 -0.23 -25.59 -8.76
CA ILE A 326 -0.37 -24.43 -7.85
C ILE A 326 -0.12 -23.14 -8.63
N GLU A 327 0.89 -23.09 -9.49
CA GLU A 327 1.15 -21.93 -10.34
C GLU A 327 0.01 -21.72 -11.36
N SER A 328 -0.53 -22.80 -11.93
CA SER A 328 -1.61 -22.70 -12.92
C SER A 328 -3.00 -22.40 -12.33
N HIS A 329 -3.23 -22.64 -11.03
CA HIS A 329 -4.56 -22.52 -10.41
C HIS A 329 -4.61 -21.69 -9.12
N GLY A 330 -3.47 -21.26 -8.57
CA GLY A 330 -3.37 -20.46 -7.33
C GLY A 330 -3.75 -21.19 -6.03
N LYS A 331 -3.93 -22.52 -6.07
CA LYS A 331 -4.47 -23.33 -4.95
C LYS A 331 -3.89 -24.75 -4.91
N MET A 332 -4.09 -25.46 -3.80
CA MET A 332 -3.64 -26.85 -3.67
C MET A 332 -4.50 -27.82 -4.49
N PRO A 333 -3.91 -28.84 -5.15
CA PRO A 333 -4.69 -29.89 -5.81
C PRO A 333 -5.40 -30.77 -4.79
N SER A 334 -6.58 -31.28 -5.16
CA SER A 334 -7.30 -32.27 -4.36
C SER A 334 -6.66 -33.65 -4.46
N GLY A 335 -6.59 -34.39 -3.34
CA GLY A 335 -6.12 -35.78 -3.33
C GLY A 335 -4.60 -35.95 -3.42
N VAL A 336 -3.84 -34.93 -3.07
CA VAL A 336 -2.37 -34.99 -3.00
C VAL A 336 -1.93 -35.90 -1.86
N ASP A 337 -0.88 -36.68 -2.10
CA ASP A 337 -0.26 -37.50 -1.06
C ASP A 337 0.35 -36.61 0.07
N PRO A 338 0.15 -36.94 1.36
CA PRO A 338 0.65 -36.12 2.47
C PRO A 338 2.16 -35.89 2.45
N HIS A 339 2.96 -36.86 2.00
CA HIS A 339 4.41 -36.65 1.86
C HIS A 339 4.72 -35.67 0.74
N VAL A 340 4.01 -35.76 -0.40
CA VAL A 340 4.16 -34.79 -1.50
C VAL A 340 3.77 -33.39 -1.06
N ALA A 341 2.63 -33.21 -0.36
CA ALA A 341 2.22 -31.92 0.18
C ALA A 341 3.25 -31.34 1.15
N SER A 342 3.82 -32.18 2.02
CA SER A 342 4.89 -31.76 2.95
C SER A 342 6.17 -31.36 2.21
N ALA A 343 6.53 -32.07 1.13
CA ALA A 343 7.69 -31.76 0.32
C ALA A 343 7.51 -30.44 -0.42
N VAL A 344 6.33 -30.15 -0.96
CA VAL A 344 5.99 -28.87 -1.59
C VAL A 344 6.10 -27.71 -0.59
N LEU A 345 5.59 -27.88 0.63
CA LEU A 345 5.72 -26.87 1.68
C LEU A 345 7.19 -26.61 2.03
N LEU A 346 7.98 -27.66 2.24
CA LEU A 346 9.42 -27.52 2.54
C LEU A 346 10.18 -26.88 1.38
N ASP A 347 9.84 -27.25 0.15
CA ASP A 347 10.45 -26.69 -1.06
C ASP A 347 10.13 -25.20 -1.18
N PHE A 348 8.87 -24.80 -0.95
CA PHE A 348 8.49 -23.40 -0.90
C PHE A 348 9.29 -22.63 0.15
N LEU A 349 9.27 -23.08 1.41
CA LEU A 349 9.95 -22.40 2.53
C LEU A 349 11.46 -22.27 2.31
N ARG A 350 12.07 -23.25 1.64
CA ARG A 350 13.51 -23.25 1.33
C ARG A 350 13.89 -22.24 0.24
N HIS A 351 12.97 -21.99 -0.68
CA HIS A 351 13.21 -21.20 -1.89
C HIS A 351 12.62 -19.78 -1.83
N ILE A 352 12.04 -19.37 -0.69
CA ILE A 352 11.72 -17.95 -0.47
C ILE A 352 13.04 -17.16 -0.46
N PRO A 353 13.18 -16.10 -1.28
CA PRO A 353 14.41 -15.30 -1.36
C PRO A 353 14.88 -14.72 -0.03
N GLU A 354 13.93 -14.43 0.86
CA GLU A 354 14.16 -13.98 2.22
C GLU A 354 13.60 -15.01 3.21
N PRO A 355 14.41 -15.51 4.15
CA PRO A 355 13.95 -16.52 5.10
C PRO A 355 12.90 -15.94 6.05
N LEU A 356 11.85 -16.72 6.36
CA LEU A 356 10.80 -16.30 7.31
C LEU A 356 11.36 -15.90 8.67
N VAL A 357 12.47 -16.53 9.08
CA VAL A 357 13.25 -16.14 10.26
C VAL A 357 14.53 -15.50 9.75
N THR A 358 14.66 -14.20 10.01
CA THR A 358 15.83 -13.41 9.64
C THR A 358 17.10 -13.93 10.35
N SER A 359 18.26 -13.82 9.71
CA SER A 359 19.52 -14.43 10.18
C SER A 359 19.96 -13.93 11.56
N ASP A 360 19.63 -12.69 11.90
CA ASP A 360 19.82 -12.06 13.21
C ASP A 360 18.97 -12.68 14.33
N LYS A 361 17.81 -13.28 13.99
CA LYS A 361 16.87 -13.86 14.96
C LYS A 361 16.89 -15.39 15.00
N PHE A 362 17.60 -16.03 14.08
CA PHE A 362 17.65 -17.49 13.97
C PHE A 362 18.11 -18.18 15.26
N ASP A 363 19.20 -17.70 15.87
CA ASP A 363 19.73 -18.29 17.11
C ASP A 363 18.75 -18.14 18.28
N ALA A 364 18.03 -17.01 18.35
CA ALA A 364 17.00 -16.78 19.35
C ALA A 364 15.78 -17.70 19.16
N PHE A 365 15.39 -17.97 17.91
CA PHE A 365 14.35 -18.95 17.58
C PHE A 365 14.73 -20.37 18.02
N VAL A 366 15.96 -20.80 17.68
CA VAL A 366 16.47 -22.12 18.06
C VAL A 366 16.57 -22.24 19.58
N ALA A 367 17.08 -21.22 20.26
CA ALA A 367 17.18 -21.19 21.73
C ALA A 367 15.80 -21.31 22.38
N SER A 368 14.79 -20.59 21.86
CA SER A 368 13.42 -20.63 22.37
C SER A 368 12.78 -22.02 22.21
N SER A 369 13.06 -22.72 21.11
CA SER A 369 12.58 -24.09 20.89
C SER A 369 13.22 -25.15 21.79
N ARG A 370 14.37 -24.85 22.40
CA ARG A 370 15.15 -25.77 23.25
C ARG A 370 14.98 -25.48 24.75
N MET A 371 14.11 -24.54 25.11
CA MET A 371 13.85 -24.21 26.50
C MET A 371 13.19 -25.38 27.24
N ALA A 372 13.58 -25.58 28.50
CA ALA A 372 13.02 -26.63 29.34
C ALA A 372 11.53 -26.41 29.68
N SER A 373 11.11 -25.14 29.71
CA SER A 373 9.73 -24.72 29.94
C SER A 373 9.06 -24.39 28.61
N GLU A 374 8.04 -25.17 28.26
CA GLU A 374 7.25 -24.95 27.04
C GLU A 374 6.56 -23.59 27.04
N ALA A 375 6.05 -23.15 28.21
CA ALA A 375 5.39 -21.86 28.34
C ALA A 375 6.33 -20.67 28.09
N ASP A 376 7.58 -20.76 28.58
CA ASP A 376 8.59 -19.71 28.34
C ASP A 376 9.09 -19.74 26.88
N GLY A 377 9.20 -20.94 26.30
CA GLY A 377 9.52 -21.12 24.88
C GLY A 377 8.47 -20.49 23.98
N VAL A 378 7.18 -20.75 24.24
CA VAL A 378 6.06 -20.15 23.50
C VAL A 378 6.07 -18.63 23.65
N ARG A 379 6.23 -18.11 24.87
CA ARG A 379 6.27 -16.66 25.11
C ARG A 379 7.40 -16.00 24.31
N ASN A 380 8.60 -16.56 24.35
CA ASN A 380 9.75 -16.00 23.65
C ASN A 380 9.58 -16.08 22.13
N LEU A 381 9.03 -17.18 21.60
CA LEU A 381 8.69 -17.30 20.19
C LEU A 381 7.65 -16.24 19.78
N THR A 382 6.61 -16.01 20.59
CA THR A 382 5.60 -14.96 20.30
C THR A 382 6.24 -13.58 20.23
N CYS A 383 7.14 -13.23 21.14
CA CYS A 383 7.87 -11.96 21.08
C CYS A 383 8.74 -11.86 19.83
N LEU A 384 9.48 -12.92 19.49
CA LEU A 384 10.32 -12.95 18.29
C LEU A 384 9.52 -12.79 17.00
N VAL A 385 8.34 -13.43 16.92
CA VAL A 385 7.39 -13.30 15.79
C VAL A 385 6.82 -11.88 15.72
N ALA A 386 6.48 -11.27 16.86
CA ALA A 386 5.91 -9.93 16.92
C ALA A 386 6.85 -8.86 16.34
N ASP A 387 8.17 -9.08 16.46
CA ASP A 387 9.21 -8.18 15.98
C ASP A 387 9.60 -8.40 14.51
N LEU A 388 9.04 -9.40 13.82
CA LEU A 388 9.32 -9.63 12.39
C LEU A 388 8.62 -8.58 11.51
N PRO A 389 9.15 -8.29 10.30
CA PRO A 389 8.41 -7.50 9.33
C PRO A 389 7.06 -8.17 9.04
N VAL A 390 6.06 -7.34 8.77
CA VAL A 390 4.64 -7.71 8.78
C VAL A 390 4.35 -8.94 7.93
N GLU A 391 4.91 -9.01 6.72
CA GLU A 391 4.66 -10.07 5.75
C GLU A 391 5.11 -11.44 6.28
N TYR A 392 6.23 -11.46 7.03
CA TYR A 392 6.78 -12.65 7.67
C TYR A 392 6.02 -13.01 8.94
N LYS A 393 5.67 -12.01 9.75
CA LYS A 393 4.89 -12.17 10.98
C LYS A 393 3.56 -12.88 10.69
N VAL A 394 2.79 -12.36 9.74
CA VAL A 394 1.45 -12.87 9.40
C VAL A 394 1.53 -14.30 8.86
N THR A 395 2.55 -14.60 8.06
CA THR A 395 2.80 -15.96 7.54
C THR A 395 3.17 -16.95 8.64
N MET A 396 3.86 -16.49 9.69
CA MET A 396 4.26 -17.33 10.84
C MET A 396 3.15 -17.50 11.90
N GLU A 397 2.13 -16.63 11.90
CA GLU A 397 0.99 -16.71 12.84
C GLU A 397 -0.12 -17.67 12.39
N VAL A 398 -0.12 -18.10 11.12
CA VAL A 398 -1.05 -19.10 10.54
C VAL A 398 -0.60 -20.52 10.86
#